data_AF-A0A3T1B0X7-F1
#
_entry.id   AF-A0A3T1B0X7-F1
#
_cell.length_a   1.000
_cell.length_b   1.000
_cell.length_c   1.000
_cell.angle_alpha   90.00
_cell.angle_beta   90.00
_cell.angle_gamma   90.00
#
_symmetry.space_group_name_H-M   'P 1'
#
loop_
_entity.id
_entity.type
_entity.pdbx_description
1 polymer ?
#
loop_
_entity_poly.entity_id
_entity_poly.type
_entity_poly.pdbx_seq_one_letter_code
_entity_poly.pdbx_strand_id
1 'polypeptide(L)'
;MHRRETKQDSRLPQPVRRIEKHADAIVAAVELGLSNFRLEGINAKIRLIQRRGYGYRNLDALTAAIYLCLGGVTLDLPTET
;
A
#
# COMPACT_ATOMS: atom_id res chain seq x y z
N MET A 1 17.42 -15.57 28.87
CA MET A 1 16.92 -14.19 28.74
C MET A 1 15.39 -14.22 28.74
N HIS A 2 14.79 -14.10 29.93
CA HIS A 2 13.34 -14.20 30.17
C HIS A 2 12.64 -12.92 29.72
N ARG A 3 11.80 -12.99 28.68
CA ARG A 3 10.92 -11.91 28.24
C ARG A 3 9.83 -11.72 29.31
N ARG A 4 10.05 -10.77 30.21
CA ARG A 4 9.08 -10.42 31.25
C ARG A 4 7.86 -9.72 30.63
N GLU A 5 6.69 -10.23 31.02
CA GLU A 5 5.47 -9.46 31.30
C GLU A 5 4.62 -8.96 30.12
N THR A 6 3.73 -9.84 29.65
CA THR A 6 2.55 -9.58 28.79
C THR A 6 1.42 -8.79 29.47
N LYS A 7 1.62 -8.26 30.68
CA LYS A 7 0.58 -7.56 31.46
C LYS A 7 0.65 -6.02 31.40
N GLN A 8 1.79 -5.46 30.96
CA GLN A 8 2.00 -4.01 30.81
C GLN A 8 1.51 -3.47 29.46
N ASP A 9 1.47 -4.34 28.44
CA ASP A 9 1.13 -4.02 27.04
C ASP A 9 -0.25 -3.36 26.93
N SER A 10 -1.24 -3.79 27.73
CA SER A 10 -2.65 -3.35 27.67
C SER A 10 -2.91 -1.83 27.86
N ARG A 11 -1.93 -1.04 28.31
CA ARG A 11 -2.03 0.41 28.48
C ARG A 11 -1.38 1.23 27.36
N LEU A 12 -0.61 0.61 26.47
CA LEU A 12 0.09 1.32 25.40
C LEU A 12 -0.88 1.70 24.27
N PRO A 13 -0.73 2.90 23.67
CA PRO A 13 -1.52 3.28 22.51
C PRO A 13 -1.17 2.37 21.32
N GLN A 14 -2.17 2.09 20.47
CA GLN A 14 -2.06 1.15 19.35
C GLN A 14 -0.80 1.34 18.46
N PRO A 15 -0.32 2.56 18.16
CA PRO A 15 0.89 2.75 17.37
C PRO A 15 2.14 2.17 18.04
N VAL A 16 2.30 2.37 19.35
CA VAL A 16 3.47 1.88 20.11
C VAL A 16 3.52 0.36 20.07
N ARG A 17 2.37 -0.30 20.26
CA ARG A 17 2.27 -1.76 20.18
C ARG A 17 2.63 -2.31 18.80
N ARG A 18 2.25 -1.62 17.72
CA ARG A 18 2.63 -2.03 16.36
C ARG A 18 4.13 -1.90 16.15
N ILE A 19 4.74 -0.83 16.65
CA ILE A 19 6.20 -0.65 16.58
C ILE A 19 6.90 -1.77 17.34
N GLU A 20 6.49 -2.05 18.59
CA GLU A 20 7.06 -3.14 19.39
C GLU A 20 6.88 -4.51 18.72
N LYS A 21 5.70 -4.77 18.13
CA LYS A 21 5.40 -6.02 17.42
C LYS A 21 6.25 -6.21 16.16
N HIS A 22 6.64 -5.12 15.50
CA HIS A 22 7.34 -5.16 14.21
C HIS A 22 8.78 -4.61 14.28
N ALA A 23 9.35 -4.46 15.48
CA ALA A 23 10.64 -3.81 15.70
C ALA A 23 11.77 -4.42 14.86
N ASP A 24 11.89 -5.76 14.86
CA ASP A 24 12.93 -6.46 14.09
C ASP A 24 12.80 -6.22 12.58
N ALA A 25 11.57 -6.20 12.07
CA ALA A 25 11.31 -5.94 10.65
C ALA A 25 11.58 -4.47 10.28
N ILE A 26 11.33 -3.53 11.20
CA ILE A 26 11.65 -2.10 11.01
C ILE A 26 13.17 -1.93 10.90
N VAL A 27 13.94 -2.54 11.82
CA VAL A 27 15.40 -2.50 11.79
C VAL A 27 15.94 -3.10 10.50
N ALA A 28 15.48 -4.30 10.13
CA ALA A 28 15.89 -4.96 8.90
C ALA A 28 15.56 -4.12 7.64
N ALA A 29 14.39 -3.45 7.62
CA ALA A 29 14.02 -2.57 6.51
C ALA A 29 14.98 -1.38 6.37
N VAL A 30 15.43 -0.79 7.49
CA VAL A 30 16.41 0.30 7.49
C VAL A 30 17.77 -0.20 7.02
N GLU A 31 18.24 -1.33 7.54
CA GLU A 31 19.54 -1.93 7.16
C GLU A 31 19.60 -2.32 5.67
N LEU A 32 18.49 -2.83 5.13
CA LEU A 32 18.35 -3.20 3.73
C LEU A 32 18.00 -2.01 2.80
N GLY A 33 17.83 -0.80 3.35
CA GLY A 33 17.45 0.39 2.59
C GLY A 33 16.08 0.28 1.91
N LEU A 34 15.18 -0.54 2.46
CA LEU A 34 13.84 -0.72 1.91
C LEU A 34 12.98 0.52 2.15
N SER A 35 12.40 1.05 1.08
CA SER A 35 11.53 2.22 1.12
C SER A 35 10.11 1.88 0.67
N ASN A 36 9.13 2.40 1.40
CA ASN A 36 7.71 2.29 1.05
C ASN A 36 7.30 3.28 -0.07
N PHE A 37 8.20 4.13 -0.54
CA PHE A 37 7.89 5.23 -1.48
C PHE A 37 7.19 4.76 -2.76
N ARG A 38 7.62 3.62 -3.34
CA ARG A 38 6.99 3.08 -4.56
C ARG A 38 5.54 2.65 -4.31
N LEU A 39 5.28 1.99 -3.18
CA LEU A 39 3.95 1.56 -2.78
C LEU A 39 3.05 2.76 -2.48
N GLU A 40 3.58 3.80 -1.82
CA GLU A 40 2.87 5.06 -1.57
C GLU A 40 2.53 5.79 -2.87
N GLY A 41 3.48 5.86 -3.81
CA GLY A 41 3.26 6.45 -5.12
C GLY A 41 2.17 5.72 -5.90
N ILE A 42 2.17 4.39 -5.89
CA ILE A 42 1.11 3.57 -6.51
C ILE A 42 -0.24 3.82 -5.83
N ASN A 43 -0.29 3.81 -4.49
CA ASN A 43 -1.51 4.08 -3.73
C ASN A 43 -2.09 5.47 -4.02
N ALA A 44 -1.23 6.49 -4.16
CA ALA A 44 -1.64 7.83 -4.54
C ALA A 44 -2.23 7.87 -5.96
N LYS A 45 -1.60 7.18 -6.93
CA LYS A 45 -2.12 7.06 -8.31
C LYS A 45 -3.46 6.34 -8.34
N ILE A 46 -3.64 5.25 -7.58
CA ILE A 46 -4.93 4.55 -7.49
C ILE A 46 -6.02 5.49 -6.96
N ARG A 47 -5.74 6.25 -5.89
CA ARG A 47 -6.69 7.24 -5.36
C ARG A 47 -7.01 8.34 -6.38
N LEU A 48 -6.04 8.73 -7.22
CA LEU A 48 -6.29 9.68 -8.31
C LEU A 48 -7.21 9.08 -9.39
N ILE A 49 -6.98 7.83 -9.79
CA ILE A 49 -7.86 7.10 -10.74
C ILE A 49 -9.28 7.04 -10.20
N GLN A 50 -9.46 6.65 -8.94
CA GLN A 50 -10.76 6.63 -8.26
C GLN A 50 -11.47 7.99 -8.32
N ARG A 51 -10.76 9.09 -8.02
CA ARG A 51 -11.31 10.45 -8.05
C ARG A 51 -11.68 10.89 -9.47
N ARG A 52 -10.87 10.56 -10.47
CA ARG A 52 -11.14 10.88 -11.88
C ARG A 52 -12.32 10.09 -12.45
N GLY A 53 -12.57 8.89 -11.96
CA GLY A 53 -13.74 8.09 -12.30
C GLY A 53 -15.04 8.52 -11.60
N TYR A 54 -15.01 9.58 -10.77
CA TYR A 54 -16.16 10.06 -9.97
C TYR A 54 -16.85 8.98 -9.11
N GLY A 55 -16.10 7.94 -8.73
CA GLY A 55 -16.64 6.76 -8.06
C GLY A 55 -17.09 5.68 -9.06
N TYR A 56 -16.31 4.61 -9.14
CA TYR A 56 -16.66 3.43 -9.94
C TYR A 56 -17.82 2.68 -9.29
N ARG A 57 -18.79 2.25 -10.09
CA ARG A 57 -20.00 1.53 -9.64
C ARG A 57 -19.73 0.06 -9.25
N ASN A 58 -18.59 -0.50 -9.66
CA ASN A 58 -18.13 -1.83 -9.31
C ASN A 58 -16.59 -1.88 -9.26
N LEU A 59 -16.05 -2.93 -8.62
CA LEU A 59 -14.61 -3.10 -8.46
C LEU A 59 -13.90 -3.51 -9.76
N ASP A 60 -14.60 -4.20 -10.67
CA ASP A 60 -14.00 -4.64 -11.94
C ASP A 60 -13.64 -3.45 -12.82
N ALA A 61 -14.50 -2.43 -12.89
CA ALA A 61 -14.25 -1.21 -13.64
C ALA A 61 -13.08 -0.39 -13.04
N LEU A 62 -12.98 -0.33 -11.70
CA LEU A 62 -11.82 0.27 -11.04
C LEU A 62 -10.54 -0.52 -11.35
N THR A 63 -10.60 -1.85 -11.25
CA THR A 63 -9.47 -2.75 -11.52
C THR A 63 -8.98 -2.59 -12.96
N ALA A 64 -9.89 -2.60 -13.93
CA ALA A 64 -9.58 -2.37 -15.33
C ALA A 64 -8.92 -1.01 -15.56
N ALA A 65 -9.42 0.06 -14.93
CA ALA A 65 -8.82 1.38 -15.02
C ALA A 65 -7.41 1.44 -14.38
N ILE A 66 -7.19 0.74 -13.27
CA ILE A 66 -5.87 0.61 -12.65
C ILE A 66 -4.89 -0.07 -13.59
N TYR A 67 -5.27 -1.22 -14.18
CA TYR A 67 -4.42 -1.94 -15.13
C TYR A 67 -4.16 -1.14 -16.41
N LEU A 68 -5.18 -0.44 -16.91
CA LEU A 68 -5.04 0.44 -18.07
C LEU A 68 -4.01 1.55 -17.83
N CYS A 69 -4.05 2.20 -16.66
CA CYS A 69 -3.16 3.33 -16.38
C CYS A 69 -1.78 2.93 -15.82
N LEU A 70 -1.70 1.83 -15.06
CA LEU A 70 -0.51 1.46 -14.28
C LEU A 70 0.08 0.11 -14.67
N GLY A 71 -0.65 -0.72 -15.43
CA GLY A 71 -0.23 -2.08 -15.79
C GLY A 71 0.78 -2.17 -16.94
N GLY A 72 1.12 -1.04 -17.57
CA GLY A 72 2.06 -1.01 -18.70
C GLY A 72 1.55 -1.72 -19.95
N VAL A 73 0.23 -1.89 -20.07
CA VAL A 73 -0.40 -2.53 -21.22
C VAL A 73 -0.25 -1.62 -22.44
N THR A 74 0.35 -2.12 -23.51
CA THR A 74 0.33 -1.48 -24.82
C THR A 74 -0.99 -1.81 -25.49
N LEU A 75 -1.82 -0.80 -25.73
CA LEU A 75 -3.06 -0.95 -26.46
C LEU A 75 -2.84 -0.50 -27.90
N ASP A 76 -3.17 -1.37 -28.84
CA ASP A 76 -3.41 -0.96 -30.21
C ASP A 76 -4.86 -0.50 -30.30
N LEU A 77 -5.05 0.81 -30.40
CA LEU A 77 -6.38 1.37 -30.47
C LEU A 77 -6.90 1.12 -31.89
N PRO A 78 -8.14 0.64 -32.06
CA PRO A 78 -8.78 0.57 -33.36
C PRO A 78 -9.14 2.00 -33.80
N THR A 79 -8.14 2.77 -34.20
CA THR A 79 -8.33 4.00 -34.95
C THR A 79 -8.39 3.61 -36.41
N GLU A 80 -9.56 3.76 -37.03
CA GLU A 80 -9.69 3.73 -38.50
C GLU A 80 -8.66 4.71 -39.07
N THR A 81 -7.80 4.21 -39.96
CA THR A 81 -6.80 5.02 -40.69
C THR A 81 -7.37 5.44 -42.02
#